data_AF-A0A6M3LR29-F1
#
_entry.id   AF-A0A6M3LR29-F1
#
_cell.length_a   1.000
_cell.length_b   1.000
_cell.length_c   1.000
_cell.angle_alpha   90.00
_cell.angle_beta   90.00
_cell.angle_gamma   90.00
#
_symmetry.space_group_name_H-M   'P 1'
#
loop_
_entity.id
_entity.type
_entity.pdbx_description
1 polymer ?
#
loop_
_entity_poly.entity_id
_entity_poly.type
_entity_poly.pdbx_seq_one_letter_code
_entity_poly.pdbx_strand_id
1 'polypeptide(L)'
;MKNSEIAQSWDLWKAYMDTGANDTEERFNSLTIGERIAELEACFGADDESKHTPGPWKRAGHGNGKQELSIFRNDGKEIACIRGEAQLADARLIAAAPELLYALREIVSQIDQGGSGGKVFSRDACIAAARAAIAKAEGN
;
A
#
# COMPACT_ATOMS: atom_id res chain seq x y z
N MET A 1 -15.96 -2.11 27.95
CA MET A 1 -15.19 -1.00 27.32
C MET A 1 -13.68 -1.08 27.56
N LYS A 2 -13.16 -1.60 28.68
CA LYS A 2 -11.69 -1.61 28.94
C LYS A 2 -10.86 -2.59 28.09
N ASN A 3 -11.45 -3.69 27.58
CA ASN A 3 -10.69 -4.73 26.88
C ASN A 3 -10.31 -4.36 25.43
N SER A 4 -11.08 -3.48 24.77
CA SER A 4 -10.77 -3.04 23.41
C SER A 4 -9.57 -2.08 23.37
N GLU A 5 -9.43 -1.22 24.38
CA GLU A 5 -8.33 -0.25 24.49
C GLU A 5 -6.99 -0.95 24.78
N ILE A 6 -7.01 -2.02 25.58
CA ILE A 6 -5.82 -2.84 25.88
C ILE A 6 -5.34 -3.58 24.62
N ALA A 7 -6.25 -4.12 23.81
CA ALA A 7 -5.91 -4.81 22.57
C ALA A 7 -5.27 -3.86 21.54
N GLN A 8 -5.84 -2.67 21.37
CA GLN A 8 -5.30 -1.63 20.50
C GLN A 8 -3.88 -1.20 20.92
N SER A 9 -3.64 -1.06 22.23
CA SER A 9 -2.31 -0.72 22.76
C SER A 9 -1.24 -1.79 22.47
N TRP A 10 -1.60 -3.07 22.47
CA TRP A 10 -0.67 -4.17 22.19
C TRP A 10 -0.30 -4.28 20.71
N ASP A 11 -1.26 -4.07 19.81
CA ASP A 11 -1.01 -4.12 18.37
C ASP A 11 -0.15 -2.94 17.91
N LEU A 12 -0.37 -1.75 18.49
CA LEU A 12 0.47 -0.56 18.25
C LEU A 12 1.91 -0.73 18.77
N TRP A 13 2.09 -1.37 19.93
CA TRP A 13 3.43 -1.64 20.47
C TRP A 13 4.23 -2.62 19.61
N LYS A 14 3.58 -3.67 19.08
CA LYS A 14 4.25 -4.60 18.14
C LYS A 14 4.70 -3.89 16.87
N ALA A 15 3.86 -3.04 16.30
CA ALA A 15 4.22 -2.23 15.14
C ALA A 15 5.40 -1.29 15.43
N TYR A 16 5.50 -0.75 16.64
CA TYR A 16 6.63 0.09 17.07
C TYR A 16 7.93 -0.70 17.20
N MET A 17 7.90 -1.91 17.77
CA MET A 17 9.09 -2.76 17.90
C MET A 17 9.65 -3.21 16.55
N ASP A 18 8.80 -3.41 15.54
CA ASP A 18 9.23 -3.74 14.16
C ASP A 18 9.99 -2.58 13.47
N THR A 19 9.92 -1.35 14.00
CA THR A 19 10.71 -0.21 13.50
C THR A 19 12.16 -0.21 14.02
N GLY A 20 12.53 -1.17 14.88
CA GLY A 20 13.89 -1.30 15.43
C GLY A 20 14.15 -0.41 16.65
N ALA A 21 13.10 0.02 17.35
CA ALA A 21 13.22 0.77 18.59
C ALA A 21 13.77 -0.12 19.73
N ASN A 22 14.77 0.37 20.46
CA ASN A 22 15.40 -0.33 21.59
C ASN A 22 14.69 -0.10 22.93
N ASP A 23 13.36 0.02 22.92
CA ASP A 23 12.60 0.20 24.15
C ASP A 23 12.27 -1.15 24.78
N THR A 24 12.30 -1.24 26.12
CA THR A 24 12.01 -2.50 26.81
C THR A 24 10.52 -2.64 27.05
N GLU A 25 10.01 -3.86 26.85
CA GLU A 25 8.61 -4.21 27.14
C GLU A 25 8.22 -3.87 28.59
N GLU A 26 9.18 -3.95 29.52
CA GLU A 26 9.01 -3.57 30.93
C GLU A 26 8.71 -2.09 31.12
N ARG A 27 9.39 -1.20 30.39
CA ARG A 27 9.12 0.24 30.46
C ARG A 27 7.73 0.54 29.90
N PHE A 28 7.37 -0.04 28.76
CA PHE A 28 6.05 0.12 28.18
C PHE A 28 4.94 -0.41 29.11
N ASN A 29 5.17 -1.54 29.80
CA ASN A 29 4.26 -2.13 30.80
C ASN A 29 4.12 -1.35 32.10
N SER A 30 5.03 -0.42 32.39
CA SER A 30 4.94 0.45 33.56
C SER A 30 4.04 1.69 33.36
N LEU A 31 3.69 2.01 32.11
CA LEU A 31 2.87 3.17 31.76
C LEU A 31 1.37 2.89 31.91
N THR A 32 0.60 3.92 32.24
CA THR A 32 -0.86 3.85 32.19
C THR A 32 -1.34 3.71 30.74
N ILE A 33 -2.55 3.17 30.54
CA ILE A 33 -3.14 3.02 29.20
C ILE A 33 -3.18 4.37 28.45
N GLY A 34 -3.48 5.47 29.15
CA GLY A 34 -3.50 6.80 28.55
C GLY A 34 -2.12 7.30 28.11
N GLU A 35 -1.08 7.04 28.91
CA GLU A 35 0.31 7.40 28.56
C GLU A 35 0.85 6.56 27.41
N ARG A 36 0.52 5.26 27.38
CA ARG A 36 0.86 4.36 26.27
C ARG A 36 0.27 4.85 24.95
N ILE A 37 -1.01 5.21 24.98
CA ILE A 37 -1.70 5.74 23.80
C ILE A 37 -1.05 7.07 23.38
N ALA A 38 -0.78 7.97 24.31
CA ALA A 38 -0.13 9.25 24.00
C ALA A 38 1.30 9.11 23.43
N GLU A 39 2.13 8.20 23.96
CA GLU A 39 3.48 7.92 23.41
C GLU A 39 3.40 7.27 22.03
N LEU A 40 2.48 6.33 21.83
CA LEU A 40 2.26 5.69 20.54
C LEU A 40 1.71 6.69 19.51
N GLU A 41 0.74 7.54 19.87
CA GLU A 41 0.21 8.58 18.99
C GLU A 41 1.27 9.64 18.64
N ALA A 42 2.14 9.99 19.58
CA ALA A 42 3.28 10.89 19.31
C ALA A 42 4.30 10.27 18.35
N CYS A 43 4.50 8.95 18.40
CA CYS A 43 5.41 8.23 17.48
C CYS A 43 4.78 7.98 16.11
N PHE A 44 3.50 7.63 16.06
CA PHE A 44 2.82 7.25 14.83
C PHE A 44 2.21 8.41 14.08
N GLY A 45 2.02 9.57 14.71
CA GLY A 45 1.41 10.73 14.08
C GLY A 45 -0.06 10.47 13.73
N ALA A 46 -0.91 11.48 13.87
CA ALA A 46 -2.32 11.39 13.48
C ALA A 46 -2.50 11.46 11.95
N ASP A 47 -1.80 10.62 11.19
CA ASP A 47 -1.98 10.52 9.73
C ASP A 47 -2.74 9.24 9.37
N ASP A 48 -4.04 9.40 9.47
CA ASP A 48 -5.10 8.55 9.01
C ASP A 48 -5.06 8.38 7.47
N GLU A 49 -5.33 7.15 7.03
CA GLU A 49 -5.96 6.82 5.74
C GLU A 49 -5.48 7.50 4.44
N SER A 50 -4.17 7.54 4.18
CA SER A 50 -3.72 7.48 2.79
C SER A 50 -2.59 6.47 2.61
N LYS A 51 -2.92 5.32 2.01
CA LYS A 51 -1.94 4.38 1.43
C LYS A 51 -1.24 4.96 0.18
N HIS A 52 -1.25 6.28 0.06
CA HIS A 52 -0.63 7.04 -0.99
C HIS A 52 0.31 8.00 -0.32
N THR A 53 1.51 8.13 -0.87
CA THR A 53 2.44 9.16 -0.41
C THR A 53 1.72 10.53 -0.52
N PRO A 54 1.53 11.29 0.59
CA PRO A 54 0.85 12.58 0.57
C PRO A 54 1.66 13.60 -0.23
N GLY A 55 1.05 14.23 -1.25
CA GLY A 55 1.70 15.23 -2.12
C GLY A 55 2.04 16.55 -1.39
N PRO A 56 2.71 17.53 -2.04
CA PRO A 56 3.06 17.65 -3.46
C PRO A 56 4.48 17.14 -3.82
N TRP A 57 4.58 16.49 -4.98
CA TRP A 57 5.82 15.94 -5.53
C TRP A 57 6.48 16.90 -6.51
N LYS A 58 7.81 17.02 -6.46
CA LYS A 58 8.59 17.73 -7.49
C LYS A 58 9.21 16.71 -8.44
N ARG A 59 9.19 17.01 -9.74
CA ARG A 59 9.85 16.23 -10.79
C ARG A 59 11.03 16.99 -11.34
N ALA A 60 12.16 16.32 -11.55
CA ALA A 60 13.28 16.88 -12.30
C ALA A 60 13.71 15.91 -13.40
N GLY A 61 13.90 16.44 -14.62
CA GLY A 61 14.51 15.72 -15.72
C GLY A 61 16.02 15.97 -15.72
N HIS A 62 16.80 14.90 -15.93
CA HIS A 62 18.25 15.02 -16.09
C HIS A 62 18.56 15.38 -17.56
N GLY A 63 19.15 16.57 -17.79
CA GLY A 63 19.39 17.15 -19.12
C GLY A 63 20.44 16.43 -19.99
N ASN A 64 20.90 15.26 -19.60
CA ASN A 64 22.04 14.53 -20.15
C ASN A 64 21.62 13.52 -21.25
N GLY A 65 20.41 13.65 -21.79
CA GLY A 65 19.86 12.73 -22.81
C GLY A 65 19.52 11.34 -22.27
N LYS A 66 19.67 11.11 -20.96
CA LYS A 66 19.18 9.91 -20.28
C LYS A 66 17.73 10.15 -19.89
N GLN A 67 16.84 9.20 -20.22
CA GLN A 67 15.46 9.19 -19.73
C GLN A 67 15.48 8.79 -18.24
N GLU A 68 15.90 9.73 -17.40
CA GLU A 68 15.93 9.57 -15.95
C GLU A 68 14.98 10.58 -15.31
N LEU A 69 13.93 10.07 -14.66
CA LEU A 69 12.95 10.87 -13.93
C LEU A 69 13.14 10.63 -12.43
N SER A 70 13.52 11.68 -11.71
CA SER A 70 13.61 11.63 -10.25
C SER A 70 12.40 12.34 -9.63
N ILE A 71 11.81 11.70 -8.62
CA ILE A 71 10.70 12.22 -7.81
C ILE A 71 11.27 12.63 -6.46
N PHE A 72 11.04 13.89 -6.11
CA PHE A 72 11.49 14.47 -4.86
C PHE A 72 10.32 14.80 -3.96
N ARG A 73 10.51 14.59 -2.67
CA ARG A 73 9.68 15.16 -1.62
C ARG A 73 9.97 16.68 -1.50
N ASN A 74 9.09 17.42 -0.83
CA ASN A 74 9.21 18.89 -0.75
C ASN A 74 10.48 19.37 -0.02
N ASP A 75 11.06 18.53 0.85
CA ASP A 75 12.35 18.73 1.54
C ASP A 75 13.58 18.54 0.63
N GLY A 76 13.38 18.17 -0.64
CA GLY A 76 14.44 17.91 -1.60
C GLY A 76 15.03 16.50 -1.50
N LYS A 77 14.51 15.63 -0.65
CA LYS A 77 14.93 14.23 -0.58
C LYS A 77 14.35 13.47 -1.78
N GLU A 78 15.23 12.82 -2.54
CA GLU A 78 14.81 11.89 -3.60
C GLU A 78 14.14 10.68 -2.96
N ILE A 79 12.92 10.37 -3.43
CA ILE A 79 12.15 9.22 -2.94
C ILE A 79 11.97 8.13 -4.00
N ALA A 80 12.15 8.48 -5.27
CA ALA A 80 12.14 7.52 -6.37
C ALA A 80 13.00 8.05 -7.53
N CYS A 81 13.71 7.13 -8.17
CA CYS A 81 14.51 7.37 -9.36
C CYS A 81 14.10 6.35 -10.43
N ILE A 82 13.73 6.84 -11.60
CA ILE A 82 13.22 6.04 -12.73
C ILE A 82 14.28 6.12 -13.84
N ARG A 83 14.95 5.01 -14.20
CA ARG A 83 16.04 4.88 -15.20
C ARG A 83 15.78 3.87 -16.35
N GLY A 84 15.47 4.30 -17.58
CA GLY A 84 15.46 3.44 -18.79
C GLY A 84 14.11 2.96 -19.36
N GLU A 85 14.14 2.29 -20.53
CA GLU A 85 12.94 1.97 -21.34
C GLU A 85 12.01 0.89 -20.76
N ALA A 86 12.50 0.02 -19.87
CA ALA A 86 11.69 -1.00 -19.19
C ALA A 86 10.55 -0.38 -18.33
N GLN A 87 10.62 0.92 -18.03
CA GLN A 87 9.75 1.59 -17.06
C GLN A 87 8.40 2.03 -17.57
N LEU A 88 8.19 2.15 -18.88
CA LEU A 88 6.85 2.41 -19.38
C LEU A 88 5.95 1.19 -19.17
N ALA A 89 6.49 -0.03 -19.33
CA ALA A 89 5.78 -1.26 -19.01
C ALA A 89 5.51 -1.37 -17.50
N ASP A 90 6.53 -1.13 -16.67
CA ASP A 90 6.38 -1.19 -15.20
C ASP A 90 5.41 -0.12 -14.68
N ALA A 91 5.45 1.10 -15.22
CA ALA A 91 4.53 2.17 -14.85
C ALA A 91 3.09 1.87 -15.27
N ARG A 92 2.87 1.29 -16.46
CA ARG A 92 1.54 0.85 -16.90
C ARG A 92 1.00 -0.28 -16.03
N LEU A 93 1.86 -1.22 -15.66
CA LEU A 93 1.51 -2.30 -14.75
C LEU A 93 1.13 -1.77 -13.36
N ILE A 94 1.91 -0.84 -12.81
CA ILE A 94 1.60 -0.19 -11.51
C ILE A 94 0.32 0.63 -11.59
N ALA A 95 0.08 1.35 -12.70
CA ALA A 95 -1.13 2.16 -12.90
C ALA A 95 -2.41 1.32 -13.10
N ALA A 96 -2.27 0.08 -13.59
CA ALA A 96 -3.35 -0.90 -13.69
C ALA A 96 -3.48 -1.79 -12.45
N ALA A 97 -2.53 -1.72 -11.50
CA ALA A 97 -2.46 -2.62 -10.36
C ALA A 97 -3.73 -2.64 -9.49
N PRO A 98 -4.42 -1.50 -9.21
CA PRO A 98 -5.66 -1.53 -8.44
C PRO A 98 -6.77 -2.31 -9.16
N GLU A 99 -6.99 -2.05 -10.44
CA GLU A 99 -8.05 -2.70 -11.21
C GLU A 99 -7.72 -4.16 -11.56
N LEU A 100 -6.45 -4.46 -11.83
CA LEU A 100 -5.97 -5.81 -12.09
C LEU A 100 -6.09 -6.68 -10.83
N LEU A 101 -5.72 -6.15 -9.66
CA LEU A 101 -5.88 -6.85 -8.39
C LEU A 101 -7.36 -7.11 -8.08
N TYR A 102 -8.24 -6.14 -8.33
CA TYR A 102 -9.68 -6.30 -8.15
C TYR A 102 -10.25 -7.39 -9.08
N ALA A 103 -9.91 -7.35 -10.37
CA ALA A 103 -10.35 -8.34 -11.35
C ALA A 103 -9.87 -9.76 -11.01
N LEU A 104 -8.62 -9.92 -10.57
CA LEU A 104 -8.08 -11.21 -10.14
C LEU A 104 -8.81 -11.76 -8.90
N ARG A 105 -9.11 -10.90 -7.91
CA ARG A 105 -9.88 -11.30 -6.72
C ARG A 105 -11.30 -11.76 -7.06
N GLU A 106 -11.97 -11.05 -7.97
CA GLU A 106 -13.30 -11.45 -8.44
C GLU A 106 -13.28 -12.79 -9.19
N ILE A 107 -12.27 -13.03 -10.04
CA ILE A 107 -12.10 -14.32 -10.71
C ILE A 107 -11.93 -15.45 -9.69
N VAL A 108 -11.06 -15.28 -8.69
CA VAL A 108 -10.84 -16.29 -7.64
C VAL A 108 -12.12 -16.54 -6.84
N SER A 109 -12.81 -15.47 -6.42
CA SER A 109 -14.10 -15.57 -5.72
C SER A 109 -15.14 -16.37 -6.50
N GLN A 110 -15.21 -16.17 -7.82
CA GLN A 110 -16.13 -16.92 -8.68
C GLN A 110 -15.73 -18.39 -8.87
N ILE A 111 -14.43 -18.70 -8.91
CA ILE A 111 -13.93 -20.09 -8.95
C ILE A 111 -14.28 -20.79 -7.63
N ASP A 112 -14.08 -20.14 -6.50
CA ASP A 112 -14.34 -20.69 -5.17
C ASP A 112 -15.85 -20.92 -4.94
N GLN A 113 -16.71 -20.00 -5.38
CA GLN A 113 -18.17 -20.13 -5.30
C GLN A 113 -18.72 -21.26 -6.20
N GLY A 114 -18.00 -21.61 -7.25
CA GLY A 114 -18.37 -22.71 -8.14
C GLY A 114 -18.18 -24.09 -7.51
N GLY A 115 -17.21 -24.31 -6.63
CA GLY A 115 -16.86 -25.67 -6.19
C GLY A 115 -16.63 -26.64 -7.37
N SER A 116 -16.67 -27.96 -7.14
CA SER A 116 -16.36 -28.98 -8.17
C SER A 116 -17.45 -29.19 -9.24
N GLY A 117 -18.51 -28.37 -9.28
CA GLY A 117 -19.62 -28.54 -10.23
C GLY A 117 -20.59 -27.37 -10.39
N GLY A 118 -20.29 -26.21 -9.79
CA GLY A 118 -21.17 -25.04 -9.79
C GLY A 118 -21.00 -24.16 -11.02
N LYS A 119 -22.12 -23.60 -11.47
CA LYS A 119 -22.17 -22.66 -12.59
C LYS A 119 -21.77 -21.27 -12.10
N VAL A 120 -20.76 -20.71 -12.75
CA VAL A 120 -20.32 -19.33 -12.51
C VAL A 120 -21.37 -18.37 -13.11
N PHE A 121 -22.16 -17.71 -12.27
CA PHE A 121 -23.28 -16.86 -12.71
C PHE A 121 -22.84 -15.59 -13.46
N SER A 122 -21.58 -15.19 -13.35
CA SER A 122 -21.06 -13.92 -13.92
C SER A 122 -19.70 -14.06 -14.62
N ARG A 123 -19.47 -15.22 -15.25
CA ARG A 123 -18.19 -15.56 -15.90
C ARG A 123 -17.76 -14.50 -16.93
N ASP A 124 -18.69 -14.08 -17.77
CA ASP A 124 -18.39 -13.18 -18.89
C ASP A 124 -18.04 -11.76 -18.41
N ALA A 125 -18.68 -11.29 -17.34
CA ALA A 125 -18.39 -9.99 -16.74
C ALA A 125 -16.98 -9.96 -16.12
N CYS A 126 -16.58 -11.02 -15.42
CA CYS A 126 -15.22 -11.12 -14.87
C CYS A 126 -14.15 -11.23 -15.95
N ILE A 127 -14.41 -12.00 -17.00
CA ILE A 127 -13.49 -12.08 -18.14
C ILE A 127 -13.34 -10.72 -18.82
N ALA A 128 -14.44 -9.96 -18.98
CA ALA A 128 -14.40 -8.62 -19.54
C ALA A 128 -13.58 -7.65 -18.66
N ALA A 129 -13.81 -7.66 -17.35
CA ALA A 129 -13.07 -6.82 -16.40
C ALA A 129 -11.57 -7.14 -16.39
N ALA A 130 -11.20 -8.42 -16.38
CA ALA A 130 -9.80 -8.83 -16.43
C ALA A 130 -9.13 -8.46 -17.74
N ARG A 131 -9.82 -8.61 -18.87
CA ARG A 131 -9.31 -8.17 -20.18
C ARG A 131 -9.09 -6.66 -20.23
N ALA A 132 -10.00 -5.87 -19.67
CA ALA A 132 -9.85 -4.41 -19.59
C ALA A 132 -8.64 -4.00 -18.74
N ALA A 133 -8.43 -4.68 -17.60
CA ALA A 133 -7.26 -4.44 -16.75
C ALA A 133 -5.94 -4.83 -17.45
N ILE A 134 -5.92 -5.93 -18.21
CA ILE A 134 -4.77 -6.34 -19.02
C ILE A 134 -4.48 -5.33 -20.13
N ALA A 135 -5.50 -4.88 -20.87
CA ALA A 135 -5.34 -3.87 -21.91
C ALA A 135 -4.72 -2.58 -21.35
N LYS A 136 -5.19 -2.12 -20.17
CA LYS A 136 -4.62 -0.97 -19.47
C LYS A 136 -3.15 -1.18 -19.08
N ALA A 137 -2.78 -2.39 -18.64
CA ALA A 137 -1.40 -2.75 -18.30
C ALA A 137 -0.48 -2.84 -19.54
N GLU A 138 -1.01 -3.24 -20.69
CA GLU A 138 -0.29 -3.25 -21.97
C GLU A 138 -0.22 -1.84 -22.61
N GLY A 139 -1.16 -0.96 -22.26
CA GLY A 139 -1.27 0.41 -22.77
C GLY A 139 -2.16 0.53 -24.02
N ASN A 140 -3.17 -0.34 -24.13
CA ASN A 140 -4.20 -0.39 -25.17
C ASN A 140 -5.55 0.12 -24.67
#